data_AF-A0A810L8W8-F1
#
_entry.id   AF-A0A810L8W8-F1
#
_cell.length_a   1.000
_cell.length_b   1.000
_cell.length_c   1.000
_cell.angle_alpha   90.00
_cell.angle_beta   90.00
_cell.angle_gamma   90.00
#
_symmetry.space_group_name_H-M   'P 1'
#
loop_
_entity.id
_entity.type
_entity.pdbx_description
1 polymer ?
#
loop_
_entity_poly.entity_id
_entity_poly.type
_entity_poly.pdbx_seq_one_letter_code
_entity_poly.pdbx_strand_id
1 'polypeptide(L)' 'MSRPSIRYARPRAGDECFICPAAGVPGVGSWWALVVSTVDTLTEGTMYLRVVPLDQVGSADARVRTYFVRLSGLLVRRTA' A
#
# COMPACT_ATOMS: atom_id res chain seq x y z
N MET A 1 -16.75 12.83 -26.18
CA MET A 1 -17.25 11.82 -25.20
C MET A 1 -16.35 11.85 -23.98
N SER A 2 -16.87 12.28 -22.83
CA SER A 2 -16.16 12.21 -21.54
C SER A 2 -16.10 10.74 -21.10
N ARG A 3 -14.91 10.15 -21.00
CA ARG A 3 -14.74 8.83 -20.39
C ARG A 3 -15.08 8.94 -18.90
N PRO A 4 -15.81 8.00 -18.29
CA PRO A 4 -15.96 7.98 -16.84
C PRO A 4 -14.55 7.90 -16.23
N SER A 5 -14.15 8.96 -15.52
CA SER A 5 -12.88 8.96 -14.79
C SER A 5 -13.09 8.15 -13.51
N ILE A 6 -12.52 6.96 -13.46
CA ILE A 6 -12.49 6.17 -12.22
C ILE A 6 -11.58 6.92 -11.25
N ARG A 7 -12.16 7.47 -10.18
CA ARG A 7 -11.38 8.07 -9.10
C ARG A 7 -11.00 6.98 -8.09
N TYR A 8 -9.76 6.51 -8.19
CA TYR A 8 -9.22 5.60 -7.19
C TYR A 8 -8.92 6.36 -5.89
N ALA A 9 -9.31 5.79 -4.75
CA ALA A 9 -8.81 6.26 -3.46
C ALA A 9 -7.30 6.03 -3.41
N ARG A 10 -6.52 7.13 -3.37
CA ARG A 10 -5.06 7.05 -3.26
C ARG A 10 -4.67 7.05 -1.79
N PRO A 11 -3.95 6.03 -1.30
CA PRO A 11 -3.32 6.08 0.02
C PRO A 11 -2.41 7.30 0.16
N ARG A 12 -2.23 7.75 1.38
CA ARG A 12 -1.28 8.80 1.77
C ARG A 12 -0.47 8.36 2.98
N ALA A 13 0.59 9.09 3.30
CA ALA A 13 1.34 8.86 4.52
C ALA A 13 0.41 8.90 5.76
N GLY A 14 0.59 7.95 6.67
CA GLY A 14 -0.26 7.77 7.84
C GLY A 14 -1.43 6.80 7.64
N ASP A 15 -1.90 6.58 6.41
CA ASP A 15 -2.92 5.55 6.16
C ASP A 15 -2.34 4.15 6.43
N GLU A 16 -3.23 3.18 6.67
CA GLU A 16 -2.87 1.77 6.76
C GLU A 16 -3.38 1.02 5.53
N CYS A 17 -2.55 0.15 4.96
CA CYS A 17 -2.91 -0.69 3.81
C CYS A 17 -2.71 -2.17 4.10
N PHE A 18 -3.59 -3.02 3.57
CA PHE A 18 -3.40 -4.47 3.63
C PHE A 18 -2.48 -4.92 2.50
N ILE A 19 -1.31 -5.44 2.86
CA ILE A 19 -0.35 -6.02 1.93
C ILE A 19 -0.63 -7.52 1.84
N CYS A 20 -1.00 -7.96 0.63
CA CYS A 20 -1.17 -9.36 0.29
C CYS A 20 -0.27 -9.65 -0.91
N PRO A 21 0.99 -10.08 -0.70
CA PRO A 21 1.83 -10.56 -1.78
C PRO A 21 1.14 -11.71 -2.50
N ALA A 22 1.42 -11.88 -3.79
CA ALA A 22 0.82 -12.94 -4.59
C ALA A 22 1.05 -14.31 -3.93
N ALA A 23 0.06 -15.21 -4.09
CA ALA A 23 0.16 -16.58 -3.61
C ALA A 23 1.47 -17.23 -4.10
N GLY A 24 2.19 -17.88 -3.19
CA GLY A 24 3.44 -18.59 -3.50
C GLY A 24 4.72 -17.86 -3.10
N VAL A 25 4.68 -16.73 -2.38
CA VAL A 25 5.85 -16.18 -1.69
C VAL A 25 5.96 -16.80 -0.29
N PRO A 26 6.86 -17.78 -0.06
CA PRO A 26 6.96 -18.46 1.24
C PRO A 26 7.43 -17.50 2.33
N GLY A 27 6.85 -17.58 3.52
CA GLY A 27 7.23 -16.76 4.67
C GLY A 27 6.78 -15.30 4.61
N VAL A 28 6.08 -14.90 3.55
CA VAL A 28 5.58 -13.53 3.37
C VAL A 28 4.05 -13.63 3.32
N GLY A 29 3.43 -13.69 4.51
CA GLY A 29 1.98 -13.79 4.68
C GLY A 29 1.24 -12.53 4.21
N SER A 30 0.02 -12.31 4.68
CA SER A 30 -0.70 -11.05 4.46
C SER A 30 -0.81 -10.28 5.77
N TRP A 31 -0.61 -8.97 5.74
CA TRP A 31 -0.58 -8.15 6.95
C TRP A 31 -1.01 -6.71 6.67
N TRP A 32 -1.36 -5.99 7.73
CA TRP A 32 -1.57 -4.54 7.68
C TRP A 32 -0.24 -3.80 7.86
N ALA A 33 -0.03 -2.77 7.06
CA ALA A 33 1.17 -1.95 7.08
C ALA A 33 0.82 -0.47 7.12
N LEU A 34 1.63 0.32 7.84
CA LEU A 34 1.57 1.77 7.85
C LEU A 34 2.23 2.33 6.59
N VAL A 35 1.53 3.21 5.87
CA VAL A 35 2.07 3.92 4.71
C VAL A 35 2.98 5.05 5.20
N VAL A 36 4.26 4.96 4.86
CA VAL A 36 5.26 6.00 5.14
C VAL A 36 5.26 7.05 4.05
N SER A 37 5.25 6.62 2.79
CA SER A 37 5.20 7.52 1.64
C SER A 37 4.71 6.80 0.38
N THR A 38 4.34 7.57 -0.62
CA THR A 38 3.81 7.09 -1.90
C THR A 38 4.63 7.63 -3.07
N VAL A 39 4.80 6.82 -4.11
CA VAL A 39 5.44 7.24 -5.37
C VAL A 39 4.54 6.88 -6.54
N ASP A 40 4.31 7.85 -7.42
CA ASP A 40 3.48 7.66 -8.60
C ASP A 40 4.18 6.76 -9.63
N THR A 41 3.38 6.06 -10.43
CA THR A 41 3.86 5.24 -11.54
C THR A 41 3.39 5.85 -12.86
N LEU A 42 3.99 5.44 -13.97
CA LEU A 42 3.57 5.86 -15.31
C LEU A 42 2.28 5.18 -15.79
N THR A 43 1.69 4.28 -14.99
CA THR A 43 0.47 3.54 -15.33
C THR A 43 -0.68 4.00 -14.45
N GLU A 44 -1.83 4.27 -15.07
CA GLU A 44 -3.04 4.69 -14.35
C GLU A 44 -3.53 3.57 -13.41
N GLY A 45 -3.99 3.95 -12.22
CA GLY A 45 -4.52 2.99 -11.25
C GLY A 45 -3.45 2.17 -10.53
N THR A 46 -2.16 2.51 -10.66
CA THR A 46 -1.06 1.86 -9.92
C THR A 46 -0.17 2.87 -9.21
N MET A 47 0.57 2.41 -8.20
CA MET A 47 1.55 3.22 -7.48
C MET A 47 2.59 2.33 -6.77
N TYR A 48 3.66 2.94 -6.27
CA TYR A 48 4.52 2.33 -5.26
C TYR A 48 4.14 2.85 -3.87
N LEU A 49 4.02 1.92 -2.92
CA LEU A 49 3.87 2.22 -1.50
C LEU A 49 5.16 1.88 -0.77
N ARG A 50 5.65 2.82 0.05
CA ARG A 50 6.69 2.58 1.05
C ARG A 50 6.01 2.41 2.39
N VAL A 51 6.15 1.22 2.98
CA VAL A 51 5.35 0.80 4.14
C VAL A 51 6.20 0.15 5.21
N VAL A 52 5.71 0.17 6.45
CA VAL A 52 6.27 -0.60 7.58
C VAL A 52 5.16 -1.52 8.11
N PRO A 53 5.42 -2.82 8.36
CA PRO A 53 4.43 -3.68 9.03
C PRO A 53 3.97 -3.09 10.37
N LEU A 54 2.66 -3.13 10.67
CA LEU A 54 2.13 -2.48 11.87
C LEU A 54 2.69 -3.05 13.17
N ASP A 55 2.96 -4.35 13.20
CA ASP A 55 3.60 -5.06 14.32
C ASP A 55 5.06 -4.64 14.56
N GLN A 56 5.67 -3.92 13.61
CA GLN A 56 7.03 -3.39 13.71
C GLN A 56 7.09 -1.88 13.95
N VAL A 57 5.95 -1.17 13.93
CA VAL A 57 5.94 0.28 14.15
C VAL A 57 6.44 0.60 15.56
N GLY A 58 7.46 1.46 15.66
CA GLY A 58 8.10 1.81 16.93
C GLY A 58 9.20 0.84 17.40
N SER A 59 9.42 -0.28 16.70
CA SER A 59 10.53 -1.19 16.97
C SER A 59 11.84 -0.69 16.34
N ALA A 60 12.97 -1.00 16.97
CA ALA A 60 14.31 -0.75 16.41
C ALA A 60 14.55 -1.53 15.10
N ASP A 61 13.82 -2.63 14.90
CA ASP A 61 13.91 -3.49 13.72
C ASP A 61 12.93 -3.09 12.61
N ALA A 62 12.21 -1.98 12.75
CA ALA A 62 11.34 -1.47 11.71
C ALA A 62 12.13 -1.28 10.40
N ARG A 63 11.65 -1.90 9.32
CA ARG A 63 12.23 -1.75 7.98
C ARG A 63 11.16 -1.32 7.00
N VAL A 64 11.42 -0.20 6.31
CA VAL A 64 10.58 0.28 5.22
C VAL A 64 10.74 -0.67 4.03
N ARG A 65 9.61 -1.17 3.52
CA ARG A 65 9.53 -2.02 2.33
C ARG A 65 8.77 -1.30 1.23
N THR A 66 9.12 -1.56 -0.02
CA THR A 66 8.47 -0.96 -1.18
C THR A 66 7.66 -2.02 -1.93
N TYR A 67 6.39 -1.72 -2.22
CA TYR A 67 5.50 -2.59 -2.99
C TYR A 67 4.90 -1.83 -4.17
N PHE A 68 4.92 -2.44 -5.35
CA PHE A 68 4.09 -2.03 -6.47
C PHE A 68 2.66 -2.54 -6.26
N VAL A 69 1.67 -1.65 -6.33
CA VAL A 69 0.27 -1.99 -6.05
C VAL A 69 -0.66 -1.49 -7.14
N ARG A 70 -1.75 -2.24 -7.35
CA ARG A 70 -2.95 -1.74 -8.04
C ARG A 70 -3.85 -1.07 -7.01
N LEU A 71 -4.43 0.08 -7.38
CA LEU A 71 -5.38 0.81 -6.56
C LEU A 71 -6.77 0.18 -6.56
N SER A 72 -7.13 -0.54 -7.63
CA SER A 72 -8.36 -1.30 -7.68
C SER A 72 -8.33 -2.44 -6.66
N GLY A 73 -9.28 -2.43 -5.72
CA GLY A 73 -9.37 -3.44 -4.67
C GLY A 73 -8.33 -3.33 -3.55
N LEU A 74 -7.51 -2.27 -3.54
CA LEU A 74 -6.58 -2.03 -2.44
C LEU A 74 -7.36 -1.69 -1.16
N LEU A 75 -7.17 -2.48 -0.11
CA LEU A 75 -7.78 -2.21 1.19
C LEU A 75 -6.96 -1.15 1.92
N VAL A 76 -7.60 -0.03 2.20
CA VAL A 76 -7.00 1.12 2.89
C VAL A 76 -7.88 1.51 4.06
N ARG A 77 -7.27 1.69 5.23
CA ARG A 77 -7.88 2.25 6.42
C ARG A 77 -7.26 3.62 6.66
N ARG A 78 -8.08 4.66 6.67
CA ARG A 78 -7.64 6.01 7.01
C ARG A 78 -7.60 6.14 8.53
N THR A 79 -6.44 6.44 9.09
CA THR A 79 -6.36 6.89 10.47
C THR A 79 -6.80 8.35 10.53
N ALA A 80 -7.58 8.70 11.55
CA ALA A 80 -8.15 10.03 11.74
C ALA A 80 -7.07 11.07 12.05
#